data_AF-A0A3D2QA78-F1
#
_entry.id   AF-A0A3D2QA78-F1
#
_cell.length_a   1.000
_cell.length_b   1.000
_cell.length_c   1.000
_cell.angle_alpha   90.00
_cell.angle_beta   90.00
_cell.angle_gamma   90.00
#
_symmetry.space_group_name_H-M   'P 1'
#
loop_
_entity.id
_entity.type
_entity.pdbx_description
1 polymer ?
#
loop_
_entity_poly.entity_id
_entity_poly.type
_entity_poly.pdbx_seq_one_letter_code
_entity_poly.pdbx_strand_id
1 'polypeptide(L)'
;NIWYAGLNFNIAKDTVLSGMYLKSDIDKVGSHSLDDDGYVLGLAYRGANPSKPGTWGLAANYYDQGAGTYTAHTIDGYTANDGDNWGFKGWSVNGNLTVAKNMVANVTYYDTKAKDGEDTAKHHVLWSELNISF
;
A
#
# COMPACT_ATOMS: atom_id res chain seq x y z
N ASN A 1 -19.73 6.69 -4.69
CA ASN A 1 -18.45 7.20 -5.22
C ASN A 1 -17.36 6.91 -4.20
N ILE A 2 -16.09 7.07 -4.56
CA ILE A 2 -14.96 7.02 -3.60
C ILE A 2 -14.27 8.38 -3.65
N TRP A 3 -13.99 8.96 -2.50
CA TRP A 3 -13.18 10.16 -2.37
C TRP A 3 -12.02 9.91 -1.40
N TYR A 4 -10.92 10.64 -1.58
CA TYR A 4 -9.76 10.55 -0.71
C TYR A 4 -9.21 11.93 -0.36
N ALA A 5 -8.58 12.03 0.81
CA ALA A 5 -7.83 13.20 1.24
C ALA A 5 -6.47 12.73 1.75
N GLY A 6 -5.39 13.35 1.27
CA GLY A 6 -4.02 12.96 1.60
C GLY A 6 -3.13 14.15 1.92
N LEU A 7 -2.13 13.90 2.75
CA LEU A 7 -1.16 14.88 3.22
C LEU A 7 0.22 14.24 3.36
N ASN A 8 1.26 15.01 3.02
CA ASN A 8 2.66 14.63 3.14
C ASN A 8 3.42 15.69 3.92
N PHE A 9 4.22 15.28 4.89
CA PHE A 9 5.08 16.14 5.69
C PHE A 9 6.53 15.69 5.60
N ASN A 10 7.41 16.62 5.22
CA ASN A 10 8.86 16.42 5.36
C ASN A 10 9.21 16.58 6.84
N ILE A 11 9.34 15.47 7.56
CA ILE A 11 9.61 15.47 9.00
C ILE A 11 11.11 15.55 9.32
N ALA A 12 11.96 15.18 8.36
CA ALA A 12 13.41 15.33 8.43
C ALA A 12 14.00 15.38 7.02
N LYS A 13 15.31 15.60 6.92
CA LYS A 13 16.02 15.50 5.64
C LYS A 13 15.87 14.08 5.09
N ASP A 14 15.37 13.99 3.86
CA ASP A 14 15.11 12.74 3.15
C ASP A 14 14.03 11.86 3.79
N THR A 15 13.24 12.36 4.76
CA THR A 15 12.18 11.59 5.43
C THR A 15 10.81 12.24 5.26
N VAL A 16 9.85 11.49 4.74
CA VAL A 16 8.47 11.92 4.53
C VAL A 16 7.52 11.06 5.35
N LEU A 17 6.66 11.72 6.12
CA LEU A 17 5.47 11.11 6.73
C LEU A 17 4.27 11.40 5.83
N SER A 18 3.54 10.37 5.44
CA SER A 18 2.32 10.49 4.64
C SER A 18 1.11 9.94 5.39
N GLY A 19 -0.04 10.56 5.14
CA GLY A 19 -1.33 10.09 5.61
C GLY A 19 -2.36 10.25 4.50
N MET A 20 -3.18 9.23 4.29
CA MET A 20 -4.28 9.25 3.35
C MET A 20 -5.52 8.66 4.01
N TYR A 21 -6.65 9.32 3.86
CA TYR A 21 -7.96 8.82 4.23
C TYR A 21 -8.78 8.61 2.96
N LEU A 22 -9.52 7.51 2.90
CA LEU A 22 -10.42 7.13 1.82
C LEU A 22 -11.81 6.92 2.42
N LYS A 23 -12.83 7.35 1.70
CA LYS A 23 -14.21 7.04 2.03
C LYS A 23 -15.01 6.75 0.78
N SER A 24 -15.89 5.77 0.90
CA SER A 24 -16.84 5.32 -0.09
C SER A 24 -18.24 5.73 0.31
N ASP A 25 -19.11 5.90 -0.68
CA ASP A 25 -20.56 6.04 -0.47
C ASP A 25 -21.29 4.67 -0.59
N ILE A 26 -20.54 3.56 -0.62
CA ILE A 26 -21.08 2.20 -0.68
C ILE A 26 -21.22 1.66 0.74
N ASP A 27 -22.41 1.85 1.30
CA ASP A 27 -22.70 1.47 2.68
C ASP A 27 -23.22 0.02 2.80
N LYS A 28 -23.62 -0.60 1.68
CA LYS A 28 -24.24 -1.94 1.63
C LYS A 28 -23.95 -2.69 0.33
N VAL A 29 -23.62 -3.98 0.46
CA VAL A 29 -23.74 -4.97 -0.63
C VAL A 29 -24.68 -6.07 -0.14
N GLY A 30 -25.88 -6.14 -0.73
CA GLY A 30 -26.95 -7.02 -0.26
C GLY A 30 -27.44 -6.62 1.14
N SER A 31 -27.46 -7.57 2.09
CA SER A 31 -27.93 -7.37 3.47
C SER A 31 -26.84 -6.97 4.48
N HIS A 32 -25.58 -6.89 4.06
CA HIS A 32 -24.44 -6.64 4.95
C HIS A 32 -24.01 -5.17 4.89
N SER A 33 -23.85 -4.58 6.08
CA SER A 33 -23.17 -3.28 6.23
C SER A 33 -21.69 -3.47 5.93
N LEU A 34 -21.16 -2.64 5.03
CA LEU A 34 -19.73 -2.62 4.71
C LEU A 34 -19.07 -1.45 5.41
N ASP A 35 -17.83 -1.66 5.88
CA ASP A 35 -16.97 -0.55 6.25
C ASP A 35 -16.64 0.27 5.00
N ASP A 36 -17.06 1.53 5.04
CA ASP A 36 -17.02 2.47 3.93
C ASP A 36 -15.75 3.33 3.93
N ASP A 37 -14.92 3.24 4.97
CA ASP A 37 -13.74 4.06 5.16
C ASP A 37 -12.42 3.27 5.21
N GLY A 38 -11.33 4.00 5.01
CA GLY A 38 -9.99 3.45 5.08
C GLY A 38 -8.94 4.53 5.26
N TYR A 39 -7.78 4.16 5.78
CA TYR A 39 -6.62 5.02 5.87
C TYR A 39 -5.31 4.29 5.57
N VAL A 40 -4.34 5.07 5.14
CA VAL A 40 -2.95 4.63 4.92
C VAL A 40 -2.04 5.62 5.63
N LEU A 41 -1.14 5.10 6.45
CA LEU A 41 -0.06 5.87 7.06
C LEU A 41 1.27 5.37 6.49
N GLY A 42 2.08 6.27 5.96
CA GLY A 42 3.36 5.92 5.33
C GLY A 42 4.52 6.68 5.93
N LEU A 43 5.67 6.03 6.00
CA LEU A 43 6.94 6.63 6.33
C LEU A 43 7.97 6.22 5.29
N ALA A 44 8.55 7.19 4.59
CA ALA A 44 9.54 6.96 3.55
C ALA A 44 10.86 7.65 3.89
N TYR A 45 11.97 6.96 3.59
CA TYR A 45 13.33 7.47 3.70
C TYR A 45 14.04 7.35 2.35
N ARG A 46 14.52 8.48 1.82
CA ARG A 46 15.18 8.59 0.51
C ARG A 46 14.33 7.98 -0.62
N GLY A 47 14.98 7.65 -1.73
CA GLY A 47 14.37 7.05 -2.91
C GLY A 47 15.43 6.76 -3.97
N ALA A 48 15.26 5.67 -4.69
CA ALA A 48 16.01 5.37 -5.89
C ALA A 48 15.75 6.45 -6.94
N ASN A 49 16.84 7.03 -7.46
CA ASN A 49 16.82 7.96 -8.58
C ASN A 49 17.33 7.21 -9.83
N PRO A 50 16.47 6.95 -10.83
CA PRO A 50 16.86 6.18 -12.03
C PRO A 50 18.08 6.72 -12.76
N SER A 51 18.40 8.01 -12.63
CA SER A 51 19.57 8.63 -13.26
C SER A 51 20.88 8.43 -12.49
N LYS A 52 20.84 7.96 -11.24
CA LYS A 52 22.00 7.89 -10.33
C LYS A 52 22.14 6.48 -9.74
N PRO A 53 23.00 5.63 -10.32
CA PRO A 53 23.31 4.32 -9.77
C PRO A 53 23.71 4.37 -8.29
N GLY A 54 23.28 3.39 -7.51
CA GLY A 54 23.54 3.30 -6.06
C GLY A 54 22.62 4.14 -5.17
N THR A 55 21.72 4.94 -5.74
CA THR A 55 20.66 5.59 -4.95
C THR A 55 19.58 4.58 -4.57
N TRP A 56 19.08 4.70 -3.35
CA TRP A 56 18.15 3.75 -2.76
C TRP A 56 17.16 4.46 -1.82
N GLY A 57 16.09 3.76 -1.49
CA GLY A 57 15.10 4.20 -0.52
C GLY A 57 14.46 3.03 0.21
N LEU A 58 13.80 3.37 1.31
CA LEU A 58 13.01 2.45 2.12
C LEU A 58 11.69 3.13 2.47
N ALA A 59 10.59 2.40 2.42
CA ALA A 59 9.29 2.88 2.87
C ALA A 59 8.59 1.81 3.70
N ALA A 60 7.84 2.25 4.71
CA ALA A 60 6.93 1.41 5.46
C ALA A 60 5.54 2.04 5.39
N ASN A 61 4.52 1.22 5.16
CA ASN A 61 3.13 1.66 5.15
C ASN A 61 2.31 0.77 6.07
N TYR A 62 1.35 1.38 6.76
CA TYR A 62 0.28 0.71 7.46
C TYR A 62 -1.03 0.98 6.73
N TYR A 63 -1.82 -0.08 6.55
CA TYR A 63 -3.10 -0.05 5.85
C TYR A 63 -4.20 -0.50 6.80
N ASP A 64 -5.31 0.23 6.79
CA ASP A 64 -6.60 -0.23 7.28
C ASP A 64 -7.62 0.27 6.28
N GLN A 65 -8.14 -0.60 5.43
CA GLN A 65 -9.03 -0.19 4.34
C GLN A 65 -10.25 -1.09 4.29
N GLY A 66 -11.43 -0.47 4.42
CA GLY A 66 -12.72 -1.12 4.26
C GLY A 66 -13.01 -1.50 2.81
N ALA A 67 -13.87 -2.51 2.63
CA ALA A 67 -14.24 -3.06 1.33
C ALA A 67 -14.84 -2.01 0.37
N GLY A 68 -15.51 -0.98 0.90
CA GLY A 68 -16.08 0.09 0.08
C GLY A 68 -15.02 0.96 -0.62
N THR A 69 -13.80 1.01 -0.09
CA THR A 69 -12.67 1.78 -0.65
C THR A 69 -11.85 0.98 -1.68
N TYR A 70 -12.35 -0.22 -2.02
CA TYR A 70 -11.72 -1.23 -2.86
C TYR A 70 -12.36 -1.21 -4.26
N THR A 71 -11.65 -0.73 -5.29
CA THR A 71 -12.11 -0.90 -6.68
C THR A 71 -11.02 -1.38 -7.64
N ALA A 72 -9.75 -1.19 -7.30
CA ALA A 72 -8.61 -1.89 -7.87
C ALA A 72 -7.39 -1.40 -7.10
N HIS A 73 -6.79 -2.27 -6.29
CA HIS A 73 -5.58 -1.91 -5.57
C HIS A 73 -4.39 -1.87 -6.53
N THR A 74 -3.55 -0.83 -6.44
CA THR A 74 -2.21 -0.81 -7.05
C THR A 74 -1.19 -1.50 -6.13
N ILE A 75 -1.63 -2.44 -5.30
CA ILE A 75 -0.75 -3.32 -4.55
C ILE A 75 -0.37 -4.45 -5.48
N ASP A 76 0.91 -4.54 -5.79
CA ASP A 76 1.44 -5.72 -6.44
C ASP A 76 1.48 -6.87 -5.43
N GLY A 77 0.48 -7.75 -5.50
CA GLY A 77 0.35 -8.92 -4.63
C GLY A 77 -1.08 -9.22 -4.20
N TYR A 78 -1.42 -10.51 -4.16
CA TYR A 78 -2.67 -11.03 -3.60
C TYR A 78 -2.88 -10.43 -2.19
N THR A 79 -3.98 -9.70 -1.98
CA THR A 79 -4.39 -9.32 -0.63
C THR A 79 -5.39 -10.36 -0.11
N ALA A 80 -5.61 -10.41 1.21
CA ALA A 80 -6.60 -11.28 1.86
C ALA A 80 -8.05 -11.12 1.35
N ASN A 81 -8.27 -10.23 0.38
CA ASN A 81 -9.56 -9.77 -0.13
C ASN A 81 -9.88 -10.37 -1.52
N ASP A 82 -9.09 -11.32 -2.04
CA ASP A 82 -9.42 -12.04 -3.28
C ASP A 82 -10.54 -13.09 -3.10
N GLY A 83 -11.63 -12.68 -2.45
CA GLY A 83 -12.82 -13.52 -2.26
C GLY A 83 -13.86 -12.98 -1.26
N ASP A 84 -13.47 -12.11 -0.33
CA ASP A 84 -14.27 -11.79 0.85
C ASP A 84 -14.43 -10.27 1.02
N ASN A 85 -15.66 -9.78 0.78
CA ASN A 85 -16.12 -8.37 0.74
C ASN A 85 -15.89 -7.53 2.02
N TRP A 86 -14.78 -7.66 2.74
CA TRP A 86 -14.59 -7.10 4.09
C TRP A 86 -13.40 -6.15 4.20
N GLY A 87 -12.58 -5.99 3.15
CA GLY A 87 -11.41 -5.12 3.20
C GLY A 87 -10.20 -5.79 3.87
N PHE A 88 -9.12 -5.05 4.10
CA PHE A 88 -7.89 -5.59 4.69
C PHE A 88 -7.20 -4.59 5.62
N LYS A 89 -6.43 -5.14 6.56
CA LYS A 89 -5.51 -4.38 7.42
C LYS A 89 -4.16 -5.07 7.49
N GLY A 90 -3.10 -4.29 7.65
CA GLY A 90 -1.75 -4.83 7.67
C GLY A 90 -0.69 -3.77 7.43
N TRP A 91 0.50 -4.24 7.12
CA TRP A 91 1.63 -3.36 6.83
C TRP A 91 2.47 -3.90 5.68
N SER A 92 3.22 -3.01 5.06
CA SER A 92 4.23 -3.35 4.06
C SER A 92 5.53 -2.64 4.33
N VAL A 93 6.64 -3.27 3.93
CA VAL A 93 7.95 -2.61 3.84
C VAL A 93 8.46 -2.76 2.42
N ASN A 94 8.80 -1.65 1.79
CA ASN A 94 9.38 -1.56 0.46
C ASN A 94 10.83 -1.08 0.54
N GLY A 95 11.70 -1.70 -0.24
CA GLY A 95 13.04 -1.21 -0.53
C GLY A 95 13.25 -1.07 -2.03
N ASN A 96 13.97 -0.04 -2.45
CA ASN A 96 14.30 0.20 -3.84
C ASN A 96 15.77 0.59 -4.02
N LEU A 97 16.37 0.20 -5.15
CA LEU A 97 17.77 0.45 -5.48
C LEU A 97 17.93 0.67 -6.99
N THR A 98 18.57 1.78 -7.36
CA THR A 98 19.01 2.01 -8.75
C THR A 98 20.27 1.19 -9.01
N VAL A 99 20.12 0.04 -9.67
CA VAL A 99 21.23 -0.89 -9.95
C VAL A 99 22.10 -0.41 -11.11
N ALA A 100 21.51 0.29 -12.07
CA ALA A 100 22.19 0.95 -13.17
C ALA A 100 21.34 2.13 -13.67
N LYS A 101 21.88 2.97 -14.56
CA LYS A 101 21.10 4.07 -15.14
C LYS A 101 19.84 3.50 -15.80
N ASN A 102 18.69 4.07 -15.46
CA ASN A 102 17.36 3.67 -15.87
C ASN A 102 16.92 2.26 -15.42
N MET A 103 17.63 1.64 -14.48
CA MET A 103 17.30 0.31 -13.94
C MET A 103 17.10 0.39 -12.43
N VAL A 104 15.87 0.22 -11.97
CA VAL A 104 15.51 0.27 -10.55
C VAL A 104 14.92 -1.06 -10.12
N ALA A 105 15.58 -1.72 -9.17
CA ALA A 105 15.09 -2.91 -8.51
C ALA A 105 14.25 -2.52 -7.30
N ASN A 106 13.07 -3.13 -7.15
CA ASN A 106 12.14 -2.94 -6.06
C ASN A 106 11.83 -4.28 -5.40
N VAL A 107 11.73 -4.28 -4.08
CA VAL A 107 11.24 -5.43 -3.30
C VAL A 107 10.26 -4.90 -2.26
N THR A 108 9.09 -5.53 -2.17
CA THR A 108 8.09 -5.20 -1.14
C THR A 108 7.66 -6.46 -0.43
N TYR A 109 7.64 -6.41 0.90
CA TYR A 109 7.03 -7.43 1.73
C TYR A 109 5.71 -6.90 2.32
N TYR A 110 4.69 -7.75 2.33
CA TYR A 110 3.37 -7.47 2.88
C TYR A 110 3.02 -8.51 3.96
N ASP A 111 2.50 -8.05 5.10
CA ASP A 111 1.80 -8.85 6.11
C ASP A 111 0.42 -8.23 6.29
N THR A 112 -0.60 -8.89 5.76
CA THR A 112 -1.98 -8.41 5.73
C THR A 112 -2.95 -9.47 6.20
N LYS A 113 -4.14 -9.07 6.60
CA LYS A 113 -5.26 -9.96 6.94
C LYS A 113 -6.58 -9.26 6.63
N ALA A 114 -7.67 -10.03 6.56
CA ALA A 114 -9.01 -9.49 6.45
C ALA A 114 -9.29 -8.50 7.61
N LYS A 115 -9.98 -7.39 7.30
CA LYS A 115 -10.33 -6.39 8.31
C LYS A 115 -11.42 -6.93 9.22
N ASP A 116 -12.46 -7.51 8.62
CA ASP A 116 -13.61 -8.16 9.24
C ASP A 116 -13.86 -9.53 8.61
N GLY A 117 -14.42 -10.47 9.39
CA GLY A 117 -14.63 -11.86 9.00
C GLY A 117 -14.17 -12.85 10.09
N GLU A 118 -14.68 -14.08 10.04
CA GLU A 118 -14.23 -15.17 10.94
C GLU A 118 -12.81 -15.63 10.60
N ASP A 119 -12.31 -15.31 9.40
CA ASP A 119 -10.96 -15.65 8.97
C ASP A 119 -9.93 -14.69 9.60
N THR A 120 -9.05 -15.27 10.39
CA THR A 120 -7.94 -14.57 11.05
C THR A 120 -6.60 -14.86 10.37
N ALA A 121 -6.61 -15.57 9.24
CA ALA A 121 -5.42 -15.91 8.48
C ALA A 121 -4.68 -14.66 8.04
N LYS A 122 -3.36 -14.74 8.14
CA LYS A 122 -2.45 -13.73 7.65
C LYS A 122 -1.93 -14.14 6.29
N HIS A 123 -1.89 -13.18 5.37
CA HIS A 123 -1.31 -13.30 4.06
C HIS A 123 0.04 -12.60 4.05
N HIS A 124 1.07 -13.38 3.75
CA HIS A 124 2.44 -12.92 3.65
C HIS A 124 2.86 -12.97 2.19
N VAL A 125 3.15 -11.82 1.59
CA VAL A 125 3.52 -11.72 0.17
C VAL A 125 4.86 -11.03 0.05
N LEU A 126 5.76 -11.63 -0.72
CA LEU A 126 6.98 -10.98 -1.18
C LEU A 126 6.85 -10.69 -2.67
N TRP A 127 6.85 -9.41 -3.01
CA TRP A 127 6.85 -8.91 -4.37
C TRP A 127 8.23 -8.40 -4.75
N SER A 128 8.65 -8.63 -5.98
CA SER A 128 9.91 -8.12 -6.51
C SER A 128 9.73 -7.70 -7.96
N GLU A 129 10.29 -6.56 -8.31
CA GLU A 129 10.15 -5.96 -9.64
C GLU A 129 11.48 -5.32 -10.08
N LEU A 130 11.76 -5.38 -11.37
CA LEU A 130 12.85 -4.63 -11.99
C LEU A 130 12.29 -3.72 -13.09
N ASN A 131 12.31 -2.41 -12.83
CA ASN A 131 11.91 -1.40 -13.81
C ASN A 131 13.08 -1.02 -14.70
N ILE A 132 12.87 -1.07 -16.02
CA ILE A 132 13.86 -0.67 -17.03
C ILE A 132 13.20 0.34 -17.97
N SER A 133 13.76 1.54 -18.09
CA SER A 133 13.32 2.57 -19.04
C SER A 133 14.41 2.90 -20.06
N PHE A 134 14.03 3.24 -21.30
CA PHE A 134 14.94 3.54 -22.40
C PHE A 134 14.83 4.99 -22.87
#